data_AF-A0A7Y4RTB4-F1
#
_entry.id   AF-A0A7Y4RTB4-F1
#
_cell.length_a   1.000
_cell.length_b   1.000
_cell.length_c   1.000
_cell.angle_alpha   90.00
_cell.angle_beta   90.00
_cell.angle_gamma   90.00
#
_symmetry.space_group_name_H-M   'P 1'
#
loop_
_entity.id
_entity.type
_entity.pdbx_description
1 polymer ?
#
loop_
_entity_poly.entity_id
_entity_poly.type
_entity_poly.pdbx_seq_one_letter_code
_entity_poly.pdbx_strand_id
1 'polypeptide(L)'
;MRHNSLNADDELVFPLHKRVIVQYSKDSSGSRELHLYYGDKEISFDEPELFEFGENLAKQSRFVAKTATEWGQCYDWPRIQRLLEQLIDEGILQYADDTDVEPIITPEDKQPSPLPPAFTSVPHTWLECEAITSVLTGRTLDLSYLELVIPVFRVAHIAMDAEGRQIGEANVFPKALRFEIPTEWRICPYPGSRYLDERPMNITALKCMRTNWSQMMVALLQIRNAYLQRFPLGPEGWTVGRLEAFSTLVLAVPTYLLMRHRQRVPNGELHPALSSLFRVTDGLRMIMHQMIFVPFGEPTRPAHTPITSTEIYEYSERNHAFSSEHGVCAGPKPMIDEFLNVIVNGEPIKDAEAVILDPQVQIALDNINPAFEYGLYGHMAHVTVFSIWPVMTRTYEQLWEIIESWPANKTDTLATFHQHLQTQIHILKTRTYHATEDLRANRQRGYSDIYNYCVIGLGLEHEQKSLTEQIAPVMQTRHKRVLKQLRTILQRKCGMLHTPKNRDIENLLTCLMNYFLQAQAILRLAEESQMAINKLLGRPSPLHAFDVADINIHNLLNGDAEKRLAYLTDVIEELFNIRITIAKDSIEITENSEIVLQKNSDHKKNF
;
A
#
# COMPACT_ATOMS: atom_id res chain seq x y z
N MET A 1 -9.63 10.22 44.15
CA MET A 1 -10.23 10.88 42.96
C MET A 1 -11.56 11.45 43.42
N ARG A 2 -11.78 12.76 43.27
CA ARG A 2 -12.99 13.41 43.79
C ARG A 2 -14.17 13.01 42.90
N HIS A 3 -15.08 12.17 43.41
CA HIS A 3 -16.43 12.04 42.87
C HIS A 3 -17.25 13.29 43.27
N ASN A 4 -16.92 14.44 42.69
CA ASN A 4 -17.87 15.55 42.66
C ASN A 4 -18.73 15.31 41.41
N SER A 5 -20.04 15.14 41.60
CA SER A 5 -20.98 15.16 40.48
C SER A 5 -20.85 16.51 39.76
N LEU A 6 -20.92 16.47 38.43
CA LEU A 6 -20.79 17.65 37.57
C LEU A 6 -21.90 18.66 37.91
N ASN A 7 -21.54 19.87 38.31
CA ASN A 7 -22.50 20.95 38.55
C ASN A 7 -22.82 21.69 37.27
N ALA A 8 -24.00 22.33 37.24
CA ALA A 8 -24.48 23.06 36.06
C ALA A 8 -23.57 24.23 35.66
N ASP A 9 -22.96 24.89 36.64
CA ASP A 9 -22.10 26.05 36.43
C ASP A 9 -20.61 25.67 36.28
N ASP A 10 -20.28 24.37 36.32
CA ASP A 10 -18.91 23.91 36.08
C ASP A 10 -18.51 24.20 34.63
N GLU A 11 -17.27 24.62 34.44
CA GLU A 11 -16.71 24.91 33.12
C GLU A 11 -15.90 23.72 32.63
N LEU A 12 -16.21 23.27 31.42
CA LEU A 12 -15.58 22.12 30.76
C LEU A 12 -14.75 22.58 29.58
N VAL A 13 -13.63 21.88 29.36
CA VAL A 13 -12.73 22.04 28.23
C VAL A 13 -12.74 20.76 27.42
N PHE A 14 -12.75 20.90 26.10
CA PHE A 14 -12.46 19.82 25.15
C PHE A 14 -11.02 20.04 24.65
N PRO A 15 -10.01 19.37 25.25
CA PRO A 15 -8.62 19.58 24.88
C PRO A 15 -8.42 19.27 23.39
N LEU A 16 -7.64 20.11 22.70
CA LEU A 16 -7.32 19.90 21.28
C LEU A 16 -8.59 19.75 20.42
N HIS A 17 -9.70 20.42 20.75
CA HIS A 17 -11.00 20.31 20.06
C HIS A 17 -10.94 20.37 18.52
N LYS A 18 -9.96 21.08 17.95
CA LYS A 18 -9.74 21.13 16.49
C LYS A 18 -9.29 19.80 15.87
N ARG A 19 -8.97 18.78 16.68
CA ARG A 19 -8.77 17.39 16.24
C ARG A 19 -10.07 16.66 15.99
N VAL A 20 -11.19 17.14 16.53
CA VAL A 20 -12.48 16.45 16.42
C VAL A 20 -12.95 16.48 14.97
N ILE A 21 -13.24 15.31 14.43
CA ILE A 21 -13.80 15.12 13.09
C ILE A 21 -15.23 14.66 13.25
N VAL A 22 -16.16 15.44 12.70
CA VAL A 22 -17.60 15.16 12.73
C VAL A 22 -18.02 14.49 11.43
N GLN A 23 -18.66 13.33 11.50
CA GLN A 23 -19.17 12.62 10.31
C GLN A 23 -20.53 12.00 10.55
N TYR A 24 -21.33 11.95 9.48
CA TYR A 24 -22.56 11.16 9.46
C TYR A 24 -22.30 9.84 8.75
N SER A 25 -22.77 8.76 9.35
CA SER A 25 -22.78 7.44 8.74
C SER A 25 -24.19 6.86 8.73
N LYS A 26 -24.35 5.68 8.13
CA LYS A 26 -25.57 4.88 8.24
C LYS A 26 -25.23 3.57 8.92
N ASP A 27 -26.06 3.18 9.87
CA ASP A 27 -25.95 1.88 10.54
C ASP A 27 -26.37 0.73 9.60
N SER A 28 -26.30 -0.50 10.11
CA SER A 28 -26.75 -1.70 9.38
C SER A 28 -28.25 -1.69 9.00
N SER A 29 -29.07 -0.87 9.68
CA SER A 29 -30.50 -0.71 9.39
C SER A 29 -30.80 0.41 8.38
N GLY A 30 -29.78 1.19 7.99
CA GLY A 30 -29.89 2.37 7.13
C GLY A 30 -30.27 3.65 7.87
N SER A 31 -30.38 3.60 9.21
CA SER A 31 -30.59 4.73 10.10
C SER A 31 -29.34 5.60 10.16
N ARG A 32 -29.51 6.92 10.30
CA ARG A 32 -28.37 7.84 10.41
C ARG A 32 -27.74 7.73 11.79
N GLU A 33 -26.43 7.84 11.84
CA GLU A 33 -25.65 8.02 13.07
C GLU A 33 -24.72 9.22 12.90
N LEU A 34 -24.43 9.93 14.01
CA LEU A 34 -23.41 10.96 14.08
C LEU A 34 -22.20 10.39 14.83
N HIS A 35 -21.02 10.54 14.24
CA HIS A 35 -19.76 10.07 14.80
C HIS A 35 -18.80 11.24 15.00
N LEU A 36 -18.17 11.30 16.17
CA LEU A 36 -17.06 12.19 16.47
C LEU A 36 -15.78 11.37 16.68
N TYR A 37 -14.78 11.60 15.83
CA TYR A 37 -13.45 10.99 15.97
C TYR A 37 -12.50 11.96 16.67
N TYR A 38 -11.89 11.52 17.78
CA TYR A 38 -10.94 12.32 18.57
C TYR A 38 -9.79 11.45 19.09
N GLY A 39 -8.59 11.62 18.52
CA GLY A 39 -7.45 10.77 18.85
C GLY A 39 -7.74 9.32 18.46
N ASP A 40 -7.65 8.40 19.42
CA ASP A 40 -8.00 6.98 19.29
C ASP A 40 -9.44 6.66 19.73
N LYS A 41 -10.26 7.68 20.00
CA LYS A 41 -11.63 7.54 20.50
C LYS A 41 -12.66 7.86 19.42
N GLU A 42 -13.77 7.14 19.46
CA GLU A 42 -14.97 7.35 18.66
C GLU A 42 -16.15 7.56 19.60
N ILE A 43 -16.91 8.63 19.38
CA ILE A 43 -18.16 8.93 20.09
C ILE A 43 -19.28 8.81 19.08
N SER A 44 -20.19 7.87 19.28
CA SER A 44 -21.34 7.66 18.40
C SER A 44 -22.63 8.15 19.05
N PHE A 45 -23.46 8.79 18.24
CA PHE A 45 -24.84 9.12 18.56
C PHE A 45 -25.73 8.42 17.54
N ASP A 46 -26.56 7.49 18.01
CA ASP A 46 -27.59 6.77 17.25
C ASP A 46 -28.99 7.38 17.43
N GLU A 47 -29.15 8.25 18.43
CA GLU A 47 -30.37 9.04 18.69
C GLU A 47 -30.35 10.36 17.88
N PRO A 48 -31.23 10.54 16.86
CA PRO A 48 -31.22 11.75 16.03
C PRO A 48 -31.42 13.05 16.80
N GLU A 49 -32.13 13.01 17.93
CA GLU A 49 -32.28 14.16 18.80
C GLU A 49 -30.98 14.61 19.46
N LEU A 50 -29.94 13.77 19.54
CA LEU A 50 -28.62 14.11 20.09
C LEU A 50 -27.62 14.60 19.05
N PHE A 51 -27.99 14.65 17.76
CA PHE A 51 -27.05 15.09 16.73
C PHE A 51 -26.63 16.54 16.91
N GLU A 52 -27.56 17.42 17.25
CA GLU A 52 -27.23 18.82 17.51
C GLU A 52 -26.30 18.97 18.73
N PHE A 53 -26.45 18.12 19.77
CA PHE A 53 -25.50 18.06 20.88
C PHE A 53 -24.09 17.70 20.40
N GLY A 54 -23.93 16.61 19.65
CA GLY A 54 -22.63 16.17 19.15
C GLY A 54 -21.96 17.19 18.21
N GLU A 55 -22.74 17.80 17.31
CA GLU A 55 -22.25 18.84 16.41
C GLU A 55 -21.79 20.10 17.15
N ASN A 56 -22.50 20.50 18.21
CA ASN A 56 -22.11 21.65 19.01
C ASN A 56 -20.91 21.33 19.91
N LEU A 57 -20.86 20.13 20.51
CA LEU A 57 -19.73 19.66 21.29
C LEU A 57 -18.41 19.81 20.51
N ALA A 58 -18.39 19.38 19.25
CA ALA A 58 -17.21 19.48 18.38
C ALA A 58 -16.78 20.92 18.04
N LYS A 59 -17.68 21.91 18.18
CA LYS A 59 -17.40 23.33 17.91
C LYS A 59 -16.88 24.07 19.13
N GLN A 60 -17.04 23.53 20.33
CA GLN A 60 -16.66 24.20 21.57
C GLN A 60 -15.29 23.73 22.05
N SER A 61 -14.37 24.68 22.24
CA SER A 61 -13.12 24.42 22.95
C SER A 61 -13.29 24.42 24.48
N ARG A 62 -14.22 25.25 24.96
CA ARG A 62 -14.49 25.51 26.37
C ARG A 62 -15.93 26.02 26.50
N PHE A 63 -16.68 25.52 27.48
CA PHE A 63 -18.09 25.88 27.68
C PHE A 63 -18.54 25.60 29.12
N VAL A 64 -19.56 26.33 29.58
CA VAL A 64 -20.23 26.06 30.86
C VAL A 64 -21.20 24.89 30.66
N ALA A 65 -21.14 23.88 31.53
CA ALA A 65 -21.81 22.60 31.35
C ALA A 65 -23.32 22.75 31.05
N LYS A 66 -24.03 23.64 31.77
CA LYS A 66 -25.46 23.90 31.56
C LYS A 66 -25.79 24.40 30.16
N THR A 67 -24.89 25.14 29.51
CA THR A 67 -25.18 25.69 28.16
C THR A 67 -25.40 24.60 27.12
N ALA A 68 -24.91 23.38 27.36
CA ALA A 68 -25.16 22.24 26.49
C ALA A 68 -26.65 21.82 26.43
N THR A 69 -27.50 22.22 27.39
CA THR A 69 -28.95 22.03 27.29
C THR A 69 -29.60 22.89 26.20
N GLU A 70 -28.90 23.93 25.72
CA GLU A 70 -29.39 24.85 24.69
C GLU A 70 -28.92 24.45 23.28
N TRP A 71 -28.07 23.42 23.16
CA TRP A 71 -27.49 23.00 21.87
C TRP A 71 -28.47 22.28 20.96
N GLY A 72 -29.58 21.78 21.50
CA GLY A 72 -30.64 21.19 20.71
C GLY A 72 -32.01 21.29 21.35
N GLN A 73 -33.01 20.69 20.73
CA GLN A 73 -34.39 20.83 21.17
C GLN A 73 -34.70 19.92 22.38
N CYS A 74 -35.23 20.53 23.45
CA CYS A 74 -35.81 19.83 24.60
C CYS A 74 -34.84 19.00 25.45
N TYR A 75 -33.56 19.36 25.52
CA TYR A 75 -32.63 18.70 26.44
C TYR A 75 -32.90 19.11 27.89
N ASP A 76 -33.11 18.12 28.76
CA ASP A 76 -33.12 18.33 30.20
C ASP A 76 -31.72 18.20 30.80
N TRP A 77 -31.51 18.91 31.92
CA TRP A 77 -30.21 18.90 32.61
C TRP A 77 -29.78 17.49 33.04
N PRO A 78 -30.63 16.64 33.66
CA PRO A 78 -30.20 15.30 34.06
C PRO A 78 -29.73 14.39 32.90
N ARG A 79 -30.26 14.55 31.68
CA ARG A 79 -29.78 13.83 30.49
C ARG A 79 -28.41 14.34 30.07
N ILE A 80 -28.26 15.65 29.91
CA ILE A 80 -26.99 16.27 29.48
C ILE A 80 -25.88 16.08 30.50
N GLN A 81 -26.19 16.22 31.79
CA GLN A 81 -25.25 15.97 32.88
C GLN A 81 -24.63 14.58 32.78
N ARG A 82 -25.45 13.54 32.57
CA ARG A 82 -24.96 12.15 32.41
C ARG A 82 -24.07 11.97 31.17
N LEU A 83 -24.42 12.60 30.05
CA LEU A 83 -23.59 12.55 28.84
C LEU A 83 -22.23 13.23 29.06
N LEU A 84 -22.22 14.41 29.69
CA LEU A 84 -21.00 15.14 30.00
C LEU A 84 -20.14 14.39 31.02
N GLU A 85 -20.74 13.80 32.06
CA GLU A 85 -20.03 12.95 33.03
C GLU A 85 -19.38 11.73 32.35
N GLN A 86 -20.06 11.07 31.41
CA GLN A 86 -19.46 10.00 30.60
C GLN A 86 -18.25 10.48 29.78
N LEU A 87 -18.36 11.65 29.14
CA LEU A 87 -17.26 12.22 28.36
C LEU A 87 -16.06 12.63 29.25
N ILE A 88 -16.31 13.04 30.50
CA ILE A 88 -15.26 13.33 31.49
C ILE A 88 -14.60 12.02 31.96
N ASP A 89 -15.40 10.99 32.29
CA ASP A 89 -14.91 9.70 32.75
C ASP A 89 -14.04 9.01 31.69
N GLU A 90 -14.42 9.14 30.42
CA GLU A 90 -13.62 8.69 29.27
C GLU A 90 -12.42 9.60 28.99
N GLY A 91 -12.26 10.74 29.67
CA GLY A 91 -11.15 11.68 29.48
C GLY A 91 -11.18 12.41 28.14
N ILE A 92 -12.38 12.62 27.57
CA ILE A 92 -12.63 13.44 26.38
C ILE A 92 -12.82 14.90 26.80
N LEU A 93 -13.57 15.13 27.87
CA LEU A 93 -13.73 16.44 28.51
C LEU A 93 -12.92 16.52 29.81
N GLN A 94 -12.54 17.74 30.18
CA GLN A 94 -11.83 18.03 31.42
C GLN A 94 -12.46 19.23 32.12
N TYR A 95 -12.38 19.28 33.46
CA TYR A 95 -12.73 20.49 34.20
C TYR A 95 -11.71 21.60 33.88
N ALA A 96 -12.19 22.81 33.65
CA ALA A 96 -11.32 23.93 33.26
C ALA A 96 -10.24 24.25 34.30
N ASP A 97 -10.52 24.02 35.59
CA ASP A 97 -9.58 24.25 36.69
C ASP A 97 -8.46 23.20 36.76
N ASP A 98 -8.67 22.01 36.18
CA ASP A 98 -7.69 20.92 36.10
C ASP A 98 -6.84 20.98 34.82
N THR A 99 -7.13 21.93 33.93
CA THR A 99 -6.45 22.05 32.63
C THR A 99 -5.39 23.15 32.69
N ASP A 100 -4.11 22.77 32.54
CA ASP A 100 -3.08 23.75 32.17
C ASP A 100 -3.48 24.39 30.82
N VAL A 101 -3.32 25.71 30.70
CA VAL A 101 -3.56 26.45 29.46
C VAL A 101 -2.98 25.65 28.29
N GLU A 102 -3.79 25.33 27.27
CA GLU A 102 -3.33 24.59 26.08
C GLU A 102 -1.95 25.12 25.72
N PRO A 103 -0.90 24.26 25.67
CA PRO A 103 0.44 24.74 25.44
C PRO A 103 0.39 25.59 24.17
N ILE A 104 0.81 26.84 24.29
CA ILE A 104 0.96 27.75 23.15
C ILE A 104 2.15 27.21 22.36
N ILE A 105 1.93 26.10 21.66
CA ILE A 105 2.84 25.61 20.66
C ILE A 105 2.68 26.58 19.51
N THR A 106 3.60 27.51 19.41
CA THR A 106 3.67 28.39 18.26
C THR A 106 3.93 27.51 17.03
N PRO A 107 3.07 27.53 15.99
CA PRO A 107 3.30 26.79 14.73
C PRO A 107 4.60 27.16 14.01
N GLU A 108 5.35 28.11 14.55
CA GLU A 108 6.64 28.58 14.08
C GLU A 108 7.82 27.75 14.62
N ASP A 109 7.61 26.94 15.66
CA ASP A 109 8.68 26.18 16.28
C ASP A 109 9.17 25.05 15.38
N LYS A 110 10.45 25.13 15.01
CA LYS A 110 11.14 24.09 14.24
C LYS A 110 11.23 22.82 15.08
N GLN A 111 10.78 21.72 14.51
CA GLN A 111 10.90 20.39 15.09
C GLN A 111 12.19 19.71 14.61
N PRO A 112 12.76 18.80 15.41
CA PRO A 112 13.81 17.91 14.94
C PRO A 112 13.29 17.04 13.79
N SER A 113 14.22 16.52 12.97
CA SER A 113 13.85 15.54 11.95
C SER A 113 13.30 14.29 12.63
N PRO A 114 12.09 13.81 12.24
CA PRO A 114 11.52 12.58 12.78
C PRO A 114 12.02 11.32 12.05
N LEU A 115 12.82 11.49 10.99
CA LEU A 115 13.30 10.39 10.17
C LEU A 115 14.52 9.72 10.81
N PRO A 116 14.63 8.38 10.77
CA PRO A 116 15.85 7.69 11.17
C PRO A 116 17.00 8.11 10.24
N PRO A 117 18.27 8.11 10.66
CA PRO A 117 19.40 8.50 9.81
C PRO A 117 19.44 7.77 8.47
N ALA A 118 19.90 8.45 7.41
CA ALA A 118 20.00 7.88 6.07
C ALA A 118 21.08 6.80 6.04
N PHE A 119 20.81 5.72 5.29
CA PHE A 119 21.79 4.64 5.08
C PHE A 119 22.79 4.97 3.97
N THR A 120 22.42 5.83 3.03
CA THR A 120 23.26 6.26 1.91
C THR A 120 23.58 7.75 1.97
N SER A 121 24.78 8.09 1.52
CA SER A 121 25.28 9.46 1.37
C SER A 121 25.28 9.94 -0.07
N VAL A 122 24.78 9.15 -1.01
CA VAL A 122 24.71 9.50 -2.44
C VAL A 122 23.32 9.20 -3.00
N PRO A 123 22.79 10.06 -3.90
CA PRO A 123 21.54 9.77 -4.59
C PRO A 123 21.75 8.64 -5.60
N HIS A 124 20.81 7.69 -5.64
CA HIS A 124 20.84 6.53 -6.54
C HIS A 124 19.76 6.61 -7.61
N THR A 125 19.95 5.82 -8.67
CA THR A 125 18.93 5.61 -9.71
C THR A 125 18.74 4.13 -9.99
N TRP A 126 17.56 3.74 -10.49
CA TRP A 126 17.34 2.36 -10.91
C TRP A 126 18.14 1.96 -12.14
N LEU A 127 18.88 2.87 -12.79
CA LEU A 127 19.87 2.49 -13.80
C LEU A 127 21.00 1.65 -13.21
N GLU A 128 21.17 1.69 -11.88
CA GLU A 128 22.08 0.85 -11.10
C GLU A 128 21.36 -0.38 -10.50
N CYS A 129 20.25 -0.84 -11.11
CA CYS A 129 19.35 -1.87 -10.55
C CYS A 129 20.10 -3.10 -10.00
N GLU A 130 21.03 -3.65 -10.78
CA GLU A 130 21.76 -4.87 -10.45
C GLU A 130 22.65 -4.67 -9.21
N ALA A 131 23.36 -3.53 -9.15
CA ALA A 131 24.22 -3.18 -8.02
C ALA A 131 23.39 -2.93 -6.75
N ILE A 132 22.31 -2.17 -6.88
CA ILE A 132 21.39 -1.86 -5.78
C ILE A 132 20.79 -3.14 -5.20
N THR A 133 20.22 -3.99 -6.06
CA THR A 133 19.55 -5.22 -5.61
C THR A 133 20.55 -6.22 -5.03
N SER A 134 21.73 -6.35 -5.63
CA SER A 134 22.80 -7.20 -5.09
C SER A 134 23.21 -6.78 -3.67
N VAL A 135 23.40 -5.48 -3.44
CA VAL A 135 23.83 -4.96 -2.13
C VAL A 135 22.71 -5.09 -1.09
N LEU A 136 21.48 -4.72 -1.44
CA LEU A 136 20.38 -4.66 -0.47
C LEU A 136 19.73 -6.01 -0.20
N THR A 137 19.83 -6.98 -1.13
CA THR A 137 19.09 -8.24 -1.04
C THR A 137 19.95 -9.48 -1.21
N GLY A 138 21.23 -9.34 -1.60
CA GLY A 138 22.09 -10.47 -1.95
C GLY A 138 21.72 -11.12 -3.29
N ARG A 139 20.77 -10.57 -4.05
CA ARG A 139 20.32 -11.06 -5.36
C ARG A 139 20.43 -9.95 -6.40
N THR A 140 21.01 -10.27 -7.54
CA THR A 140 21.09 -9.36 -8.69
C THR A 140 19.80 -9.40 -9.49
N LEU A 141 19.25 -8.24 -9.83
CA LEU A 141 18.09 -8.10 -10.72
C LEU A 141 18.49 -7.32 -11.98
N ASP A 142 18.26 -7.90 -13.16
CA ASP A 142 18.40 -7.19 -14.43
C ASP A 142 17.39 -6.03 -14.49
N LEU A 143 17.82 -4.84 -14.91
CA LEU A 143 16.96 -3.65 -15.08
C LEU A 143 15.73 -3.94 -15.96
N SER A 144 15.86 -4.90 -16.88
CA SER A 144 14.80 -5.36 -17.77
C SER A 144 13.66 -6.09 -17.04
N TYR A 145 13.78 -6.36 -15.73
CA TYR A 145 12.73 -6.92 -14.87
C TYR A 145 12.33 -6.00 -13.70
N LEU A 146 12.75 -4.74 -13.72
CA LEU A 146 12.54 -3.81 -12.61
C LEU A 146 11.07 -3.73 -12.16
N GLU A 147 10.13 -3.57 -13.07
CA GLU A 147 8.70 -3.38 -12.76
C GLU A 147 8.01 -4.66 -12.23
N LEU A 148 8.65 -5.83 -12.34
CA LEU A 148 8.18 -7.06 -11.68
C LEU A 148 8.44 -7.06 -10.18
N VAL A 149 9.42 -6.28 -9.71
CA VAL A 149 9.88 -6.25 -8.31
C VAL A 149 9.55 -4.91 -7.65
N ILE A 150 9.65 -3.82 -8.40
CA ILE A 150 9.35 -2.47 -7.95
C ILE A 150 8.04 -2.04 -8.63
N PRO A 151 6.92 -1.90 -7.88
CA PRO A 151 5.67 -1.43 -8.47
C PRO A 151 5.88 -0.11 -9.21
N VAL A 152 5.21 0.07 -10.35
CA VAL A 152 5.41 1.24 -11.23
C VAL A 152 5.26 2.58 -10.51
N PHE A 153 4.34 2.65 -9.55
CA PHE A 153 4.11 3.82 -8.69
C PHE A 153 5.18 4.03 -7.60
N ARG A 154 6.22 3.18 -7.52
CA ARG A 154 7.36 3.34 -6.61
C ARG A 154 8.69 3.56 -7.33
N VAL A 155 8.77 3.32 -8.63
CA VAL A 155 10.03 3.41 -9.39
C VAL A 155 10.66 4.80 -9.27
N ALA A 156 9.87 5.87 -9.33
CA ALA A 156 10.37 7.22 -9.21
C ALA A 156 10.89 7.60 -7.79
N HIS A 157 10.55 6.85 -6.73
CA HIS A 157 10.76 7.29 -5.35
C HIS A 157 12.20 7.74 -5.04
N ILE A 158 13.19 6.99 -5.53
CA ILE A 158 14.60 7.23 -5.22
C ILE A 158 15.22 8.36 -6.04
N ALA A 159 14.57 8.75 -7.15
CA ALA A 159 15.08 9.78 -8.04
C ALA A 159 14.95 11.18 -7.41
N MET A 160 15.86 12.06 -7.81
CA MET A 160 15.95 13.45 -7.40
C MET A 160 15.25 14.35 -8.42
N ASP A 161 14.54 15.36 -7.93
CA ASP A 161 14.08 16.50 -8.74
C ASP A 161 15.15 17.61 -8.82
N ALA A 162 14.86 18.63 -9.64
CA ALA A 162 15.75 19.77 -9.86
C ALA A 162 15.96 20.67 -8.63
N GLU A 163 15.18 20.49 -7.57
CA GLU A 163 15.40 21.14 -6.27
C GLU A 163 16.26 20.28 -5.34
N GLY A 164 16.78 19.15 -5.83
CA GLY A 164 17.61 18.25 -5.05
C GLY A 164 16.80 17.48 -3.99
N ARG A 165 15.52 17.19 -4.24
CA ARG A 165 14.68 16.39 -3.35
C ARG A 165 14.31 15.05 -3.97
N GLN A 166 14.27 13.99 -3.15
CA GLN A 166 13.77 12.70 -3.60
C GLN A 166 12.27 12.79 -3.86
N ILE A 167 11.79 12.19 -4.95
CA ILE A 167 10.36 12.20 -5.31
C ILE A 167 9.54 11.52 -4.21
N GLY A 168 10.04 10.42 -3.63
CA GLY A 168 9.39 9.70 -2.54
C GLY A 168 9.44 10.41 -1.18
N GLU A 169 10.20 11.51 -1.03
CA GLU A 169 10.35 12.26 0.23
C GLU A 169 10.70 11.36 1.44
N ALA A 170 9.89 11.40 2.50
CA ALA A 170 10.03 10.53 3.67
C ALA A 170 9.66 9.06 3.38
N ASN A 171 8.95 8.81 2.29
CA ASN A 171 8.40 7.49 1.89
C ASN A 171 9.22 6.82 0.79
N VAL A 172 10.51 7.18 0.65
CA VAL A 172 11.41 6.57 -0.33
C VAL A 172 11.43 5.05 -0.17
N PHE A 173 11.22 4.35 -1.28
CA PHE A 173 11.24 2.89 -1.33
C PHE A 173 12.35 2.40 -2.28
N PRO A 174 13.20 1.45 -1.83
CA PRO A 174 13.34 0.95 -0.46
C PRO A 174 13.84 2.02 0.53
N LYS A 175 13.47 1.90 1.82
CA LYS A 175 13.89 2.84 2.88
C LYS A 175 15.42 3.00 2.95
N ALA A 176 16.17 1.94 2.61
CA ALA A 176 17.63 1.95 2.58
C ALA A 176 18.26 2.89 1.53
N LEU A 177 17.49 3.34 0.53
CA LEU A 177 17.96 4.30 -0.48
C LEU A 177 17.50 5.74 -0.18
N ARG A 178 16.93 5.98 1.00
CA ARG A 178 16.63 7.34 1.45
C ARG A 178 17.93 8.11 1.62
N PHE A 179 18.00 9.27 0.99
CA PHE A 179 19.08 10.23 1.06
C PHE A 179 18.70 11.35 2.04
N GLU A 180 19.67 11.84 2.82
CA GLU A 180 19.42 12.89 3.82
C GLU A 180 19.30 14.26 3.12
N ILE A 181 18.13 14.89 3.25
CA ILE A 181 17.84 16.19 2.64
C ILE A 181 17.49 17.18 3.74
N PRO A 182 18.16 18.36 3.81
CA PRO A 182 17.77 19.42 4.73
C PRO A 182 16.28 19.73 4.61
N THR A 183 15.55 19.48 5.69
CA THR A 183 14.09 19.58 5.73
C THR A 183 13.68 20.34 6.98
N GLU A 184 12.84 21.34 6.79
CA GLU A 184 12.21 22.05 7.89
C GLU A 184 10.96 21.28 8.30
N TRP A 185 10.90 20.92 9.59
CA TRP A 185 9.80 20.21 10.21
C TRP A 185 9.08 21.13 11.17
N ARG A 186 7.75 21.07 11.20
CA ARG A 186 6.93 21.91 12.09
C ARG A 186 5.74 21.12 12.61
N ILE A 187 5.20 21.52 13.75
CA ILE A 187 3.94 20.97 14.24
C ILE A 187 2.81 21.45 13.32
N CYS A 188 1.87 20.56 13.00
CA CYS A 188 0.79 20.85 12.06
C CYS A 188 -0.30 21.73 12.71
N PRO A 189 -0.59 22.93 12.18
CA PRO A 189 -1.60 23.84 12.74
C PRO A 189 -3.00 23.60 12.17
N TYR A 190 -3.15 22.69 11.21
CA TYR A 190 -4.41 22.50 10.48
C TYR A 190 -5.37 21.62 11.29
N PRO A 191 -6.66 21.99 11.39
CA PRO A 191 -7.68 21.15 12.01
C PRO A 191 -7.76 19.73 11.38
N GLY A 192 -8.38 18.82 12.12
CA GLY A 192 -8.52 17.40 11.79
C GLY A 192 -7.51 16.53 12.51
N SER A 193 -7.37 15.28 12.05
CA SER A 193 -6.57 14.20 12.66
C SER A 193 -5.10 14.53 12.94
N ARG A 194 -4.59 15.60 12.34
CA ARG A 194 -3.18 16.05 12.38
C ARG A 194 -2.96 17.32 13.21
N TYR A 195 -4.01 17.93 13.77
CA TYR A 195 -3.89 19.19 14.51
C TYR A 195 -3.01 19.02 15.75
N LEU A 196 -1.90 19.74 15.83
CA LEU A 196 -0.91 19.64 16.90
C LEU A 196 -0.45 18.20 17.19
N ASP A 197 -0.41 17.32 16.18
CA ASP A 197 0.15 15.96 16.33
C ASP A 197 1.64 16.04 16.71
N GLU A 198 2.09 15.10 17.54
CA GLU A 198 3.49 15.01 17.95
C GLU A 198 4.42 14.75 16.76
N ARG A 199 3.91 14.08 15.72
CA ARG A 199 4.61 13.86 14.47
C ARG A 199 4.54 15.15 13.63
N PRO A 200 5.68 15.71 13.20
CA PRO A 200 5.67 16.97 12.49
C PRO A 200 5.25 16.81 11.03
N MET A 201 4.87 17.93 10.41
CA MET A 201 4.70 18.06 8.97
C MET A 201 5.99 18.57 8.30
N ASN A 202 6.22 18.14 7.06
CA ASN A 202 7.31 18.61 6.21
C ASN A 202 6.91 19.94 5.54
N ILE A 203 7.29 21.08 6.14
CA ILE A 203 6.95 22.40 5.60
C ILE A 203 7.76 22.72 4.33
N THR A 204 8.96 22.16 4.18
CA THR A 204 9.77 22.37 2.97
C THR A 204 9.07 21.81 1.73
N ALA A 205 8.52 20.60 1.80
CA ALA A 205 7.75 20.00 0.73
C ALA A 205 6.48 20.81 0.42
N LEU A 206 5.77 21.31 1.44
CA LEU A 206 4.61 22.17 1.23
C LEU A 206 4.97 23.47 0.49
N LYS A 207 6.10 24.11 0.85
CA LYS A 207 6.57 25.33 0.18
C LYS A 207 6.86 25.07 -1.30
N CYS A 208 7.55 23.98 -1.62
CA CYS A 208 7.81 23.55 -3.01
C CYS A 208 6.49 23.32 -3.79
N MET A 209 5.53 22.60 -3.19
CA MET A 209 4.22 22.37 -3.79
C MET A 209 3.47 23.68 -4.07
N ARG A 210 3.45 24.61 -3.10
CA ARG A 210 2.76 25.91 -3.25
C ARG A 210 3.34 26.74 -4.38
N THR A 211 4.66 26.73 -4.56
CA THR A 211 5.32 27.43 -5.68
C THR A 211 4.87 26.91 -7.04
N ASN A 212 4.62 25.60 -7.16
CA ASN A 212 4.30 24.93 -8.43
C ASN A 212 2.80 24.63 -8.61
N TRP A 213 1.96 25.02 -7.66
CA TRP A 213 0.59 24.50 -7.53
C TRP A 213 -0.28 24.75 -8.76
N SER A 214 -0.27 25.95 -9.32
CA SER A 214 -1.10 26.30 -10.48
C SER A 214 -0.75 25.45 -11.70
N GLN A 215 0.54 25.26 -11.99
CA GLN A 215 0.99 24.40 -13.08
C GLN A 215 0.65 22.92 -12.81
N MET A 216 0.77 22.46 -11.56
CA MET A 216 0.40 21.09 -11.17
C MET A 216 -1.07 20.81 -11.45
N MET A 217 -1.98 21.70 -11.05
CA MET A 217 -3.42 21.49 -11.23
C MET A 217 -3.84 21.57 -12.70
N VAL A 218 -3.24 22.48 -13.50
CA VAL A 218 -3.48 22.53 -14.94
C VAL A 218 -2.94 21.28 -15.64
N ALA A 219 -1.75 20.81 -15.29
CA ALA A 219 -1.20 19.56 -15.80
C ALA A 219 -2.09 18.37 -15.42
N LEU A 220 -2.54 18.29 -14.16
CA LEU A 220 -3.43 17.23 -13.69
C LEU A 220 -4.77 17.21 -14.44
N LEU A 221 -5.35 18.38 -14.71
CA LEU A 221 -6.58 18.48 -15.49
C LEU A 221 -6.39 17.98 -16.93
N GLN A 222 -5.25 18.29 -17.56
CA GLN A 222 -4.93 17.77 -18.90
C GLN A 222 -4.72 16.25 -18.89
N ILE A 223 -4.02 15.71 -17.88
CA ILE A 223 -3.83 14.27 -17.68
C ILE A 223 -5.19 13.59 -17.46
N ARG A 224 -6.08 14.17 -16.66
CA ARG A 224 -7.45 13.69 -16.44
C ARG A 224 -8.26 13.65 -17.74
N ASN A 225 -8.17 14.70 -18.56
CA ASN A 225 -8.90 14.75 -19.82
C ASN A 225 -8.41 13.68 -20.79
N ALA A 226 -7.09 13.49 -20.91
CA ALA A 226 -6.52 12.41 -21.71
C ALA A 226 -6.95 11.02 -21.19
N TYR A 227 -7.01 10.85 -19.86
CA TYR A 227 -7.50 9.63 -19.24
C TYR A 227 -8.96 9.36 -19.60
N LEU A 228 -9.85 10.35 -19.46
CA LEU A 228 -11.28 10.18 -19.75
C LEU A 228 -11.60 10.00 -21.22
N GLN A 229 -10.74 10.49 -22.13
CA GLN A 229 -10.82 10.16 -23.55
C GLN A 229 -10.58 8.66 -23.80
N ARG A 230 -9.67 8.04 -23.04
CA ARG A 230 -9.36 6.61 -23.12
C ARG A 230 -10.33 5.76 -22.32
N PHE A 231 -10.82 6.28 -21.19
CA PHE A 231 -11.71 5.60 -20.26
C PHE A 231 -12.93 6.48 -19.93
N PRO A 232 -13.95 6.55 -20.79
CA PRO A 232 -15.16 7.32 -20.51
C PRO A 232 -15.81 6.91 -19.18
N LEU A 233 -16.34 7.88 -18.42
CA LEU A 233 -17.06 7.57 -17.18
C LEU A 233 -18.36 6.82 -17.49
N GLY A 234 -18.66 5.82 -16.67
CA GLY A 234 -19.94 5.12 -16.69
C GLY A 234 -21.01 5.87 -15.88
N PRO A 235 -22.22 5.32 -15.74
CA PRO A 235 -23.29 5.93 -14.95
C PRO A 235 -22.93 6.09 -13.47
N GLU A 236 -22.11 5.17 -12.94
CA GLU A 236 -21.59 5.20 -11.56
C GLU A 236 -20.53 6.28 -11.31
N GLY A 237 -20.08 7.00 -12.36
CA GLY A 237 -19.03 8.00 -12.25
C GLY A 237 -17.67 7.39 -11.89
N TRP A 238 -16.99 8.01 -10.92
CA TRP A 238 -15.73 7.51 -10.37
C TRP A 238 -15.98 6.37 -9.40
N THR A 239 -15.17 5.32 -9.51
CA THR A 239 -15.12 4.23 -8.53
C THR A 239 -13.75 4.16 -7.88
N VAL A 240 -13.65 3.52 -6.72
CA VAL A 240 -12.38 3.34 -5.98
C VAL A 240 -11.28 2.77 -6.89
N GLY A 241 -11.59 1.70 -7.64
CA GLY A 241 -10.62 1.07 -8.55
C GLY A 241 -10.23 1.95 -9.75
N ARG A 242 -11.17 2.70 -10.32
CA ARG A 242 -10.86 3.62 -11.44
C ARG A 242 -9.98 4.78 -10.98
N LEU A 243 -10.19 5.28 -9.77
CA LEU A 243 -9.40 6.38 -9.22
C LEU A 243 -8.02 5.89 -8.76
N GLU A 244 -7.91 4.65 -8.26
CA GLU A 244 -6.62 4.00 -7.99
C GLU A 244 -5.79 3.88 -9.27
N ALA A 245 -6.39 3.35 -10.33
CA ALA A 245 -5.72 3.17 -11.61
C ALA A 245 -5.34 4.51 -12.25
N PHE A 246 -6.26 5.49 -12.24
CA PHE A 246 -5.97 6.83 -12.73
C PHE A 246 -4.82 7.48 -11.96
N SER A 247 -4.83 7.39 -10.63
CA SER A 247 -3.74 7.90 -9.80
C SER A 247 -2.41 7.24 -10.17
N THR A 248 -2.38 5.92 -10.38
CA THR A 248 -1.17 5.24 -10.87
C THR A 248 -0.69 5.81 -12.22
N LEU A 249 -1.59 6.12 -13.15
CA LEU A 249 -1.20 6.69 -14.45
C LEU A 249 -0.65 8.11 -14.33
N VAL A 250 -1.14 8.93 -13.39
CA VAL A 250 -0.52 10.22 -13.06
C VAL A 250 0.91 10.02 -12.57
N LEU A 251 1.15 9.05 -11.67
CA LEU A 251 2.49 8.72 -11.17
C LEU A 251 3.42 8.17 -12.25
N ALA A 252 2.87 7.50 -13.26
CA ALA A 252 3.62 6.96 -14.38
C ALA A 252 4.19 8.07 -15.30
N VAL A 253 3.60 9.26 -15.35
CA VAL A 253 4.06 10.39 -16.19
C VAL A 253 5.52 10.79 -15.89
N PRO A 254 5.89 11.22 -14.67
CA PRO A 254 7.29 11.52 -14.36
C PRO A 254 8.17 10.26 -14.41
N THR A 255 7.64 9.10 -14.02
CA THR A 255 8.39 7.85 -13.99
C THR A 255 8.85 7.43 -15.40
N TYR A 256 7.97 7.55 -16.40
CA TYR A 256 8.30 7.27 -17.80
C TYR A 256 9.46 8.15 -18.31
N LEU A 257 9.45 9.44 -17.98
CA LEU A 257 10.50 10.38 -18.37
C LEU A 257 11.86 10.03 -17.77
N LEU A 258 11.87 9.52 -16.53
CA LEU A 258 13.06 9.08 -15.82
C LEU A 258 13.62 7.75 -16.35
N MET A 259 12.76 6.87 -16.87
CA MET A 259 13.14 5.50 -17.22
C MET A 259 13.30 5.22 -18.72
N ARG A 260 12.77 6.08 -19.60
CA ARG A 260 12.92 5.91 -21.06
C ARG A 260 14.37 6.12 -21.49
N HIS A 261 14.80 5.43 -22.54
CA HIS A 261 16.16 5.56 -23.07
C HIS A 261 16.34 6.86 -23.88
N ARG A 262 15.42 7.16 -24.79
CA ARG A 262 15.49 8.35 -25.66
C ARG A 262 15.00 9.58 -24.90
N GLN A 263 15.80 10.65 -24.88
CA GLN A 263 15.47 11.90 -24.20
C GLN A 263 15.04 11.66 -22.74
N ARG A 264 15.75 10.78 -22.05
CA ARG A 264 15.61 10.56 -20.62
C ARG A 264 15.85 11.86 -19.88
N VAL A 265 15.06 12.14 -18.86
CA VAL A 265 15.35 13.19 -17.89
C VAL A 265 16.42 12.66 -16.92
N PRO A 266 17.61 13.28 -16.84
CA PRO A 266 18.64 12.88 -15.88
C PRO A 266 18.15 12.98 -14.43
N ASN A 267 18.76 12.18 -13.55
CA ASN A 267 18.49 12.27 -12.12
C ASN A 267 18.89 13.64 -11.59
N GLY A 268 18.00 14.31 -10.86
CA GLY A 268 18.20 15.69 -10.42
C GLY A 268 17.81 16.75 -11.46
N GLU A 269 17.21 16.37 -12.59
CA GLU A 269 16.69 17.33 -13.59
C GLU A 269 15.17 17.26 -13.77
N LEU A 270 14.45 16.40 -13.04
CA LEU A 270 12.99 16.36 -13.10
C LEU A 270 12.39 17.65 -12.54
N HIS A 271 11.44 18.23 -13.29
CA HIS A 271 10.76 19.44 -12.86
C HIS A 271 10.06 19.28 -11.50
N PRO A 272 10.22 20.21 -10.55
CA PRO A 272 9.61 20.14 -9.22
C PRO A 272 8.07 20.05 -9.23
N ALA A 273 7.41 20.63 -10.25
CA ALA A 273 5.98 20.48 -10.44
C ALA A 273 5.56 19.01 -10.67
N LEU A 274 6.33 18.24 -11.46
CA LEU A 274 6.04 16.83 -11.73
C LEU A 274 6.33 15.95 -10.51
N SER A 275 7.42 16.25 -9.78
CA SER A 275 7.76 15.63 -8.50
C SER A 275 6.69 15.87 -7.43
N SER A 276 6.21 17.11 -7.33
CA SER A 276 5.14 17.50 -6.40
C SER A 276 3.79 16.89 -6.75
N LEU A 277 3.45 16.84 -8.05
CA LEU A 277 2.24 16.18 -8.54
C LEU A 277 2.26 14.68 -8.23
N PHE A 278 3.43 14.04 -8.35
CA PHE A 278 3.61 12.65 -7.93
C PHE A 278 3.29 12.48 -6.44
N ARG A 279 3.92 13.27 -5.57
CA ARG A 279 3.77 13.15 -4.10
C ARG A 279 2.32 13.26 -3.63
N VAL A 280 1.58 14.27 -4.10
CA VAL A 280 0.18 14.47 -3.69
C VAL A 280 -0.74 13.37 -4.25
N THR A 281 -0.48 12.92 -5.48
CA THR A 281 -1.29 11.88 -6.11
C THR A 281 -1.02 10.50 -5.55
N ASP A 282 0.21 10.22 -5.07
CA ASP A 282 0.53 8.95 -4.42
C ASP A 282 -0.24 8.78 -3.11
N GLY A 283 -0.47 9.87 -2.37
CA GLY A 283 -1.37 9.88 -1.22
C GLY A 283 -2.77 9.40 -1.58
N LEU A 284 -3.37 9.92 -2.65
CA LEU A 284 -4.68 9.47 -3.13
C LEU A 284 -4.66 8.00 -3.57
N ARG A 285 -3.65 7.57 -4.35
CA ARG A 285 -3.48 6.18 -4.75
C ARG A 285 -3.43 5.26 -3.53
N MET A 286 -2.66 5.62 -2.50
CA MET A 286 -2.55 4.86 -1.26
C MET A 286 -3.92 4.70 -0.57
N ILE A 287 -4.72 5.76 -0.49
CA ILE A 287 -6.06 5.71 0.12
C ILE A 287 -6.98 4.78 -0.68
N MET A 288 -7.01 4.89 -2.01
CA MET A 288 -7.81 3.99 -2.85
C MET A 288 -7.35 2.53 -2.72
N HIS A 289 -6.03 2.31 -2.67
CA HIS A 289 -5.45 0.99 -2.46
C HIS A 289 -5.79 0.42 -1.06
N GLN A 290 -5.78 1.25 -0.02
CA GLN A 290 -6.21 0.86 1.32
C GLN A 290 -7.68 0.42 1.33
N MET A 291 -8.57 1.22 0.73
CA MET A 291 -9.98 0.86 0.59
C MET A 291 -10.17 -0.50 -0.08
N ILE A 292 -9.38 -0.86 -1.10
CA ILE A 292 -9.53 -2.14 -1.81
C ILE A 292 -8.92 -3.31 -1.01
N PHE A 293 -7.78 -3.11 -0.36
CA PHE A 293 -6.91 -4.21 0.07
C PHE A 293 -6.57 -4.28 1.56
N VAL A 294 -6.87 -3.25 2.36
CA VAL A 294 -6.46 -3.15 3.77
C VAL A 294 -7.70 -3.04 4.67
N PRO A 295 -8.08 -4.12 5.38
CA PRO A 295 -9.24 -4.13 6.28
C PRO A 295 -8.87 -3.56 7.66
N PHE A 296 -8.38 -2.32 7.70
CA PHE A 296 -8.01 -1.64 8.96
C PHE A 296 -8.90 -0.41 9.13
N GLY A 297 -9.53 -0.27 10.30
CA GLY A 297 -10.53 0.78 10.57
C GLY A 297 -11.89 0.48 9.93
N GLU A 298 -11.90 0.16 8.63
CA GLU A 298 -13.10 -0.16 7.86
C GLU A 298 -12.96 -1.49 7.07
N PRO A 299 -14.08 -2.16 6.74
CA PRO A 299 -14.08 -3.23 5.74
C PRO A 299 -13.57 -2.74 4.39
N THR A 300 -12.89 -3.62 3.66
CA THR A 300 -12.49 -3.36 2.28
C THR A 300 -13.70 -3.17 1.36
N ARG A 301 -13.54 -2.35 0.34
CA ARG A 301 -14.55 -2.01 -0.67
C ARG A 301 -14.24 -2.67 -2.01
N PRO A 302 -15.26 -3.17 -2.73
CA PRO A 302 -15.10 -3.59 -4.12
C PRO A 302 -14.55 -2.46 -5.01
N ALA A 303 -13.78 -2.81 -6.04
CA ALA A 303 -13.17 -1.83 -6.96
C ALA A 303 -14.21 -0.98 -7.74
N HIS A 304 -15.43 -1.48 -7.88
CA HIS A 304 -16.53 -0.80 -8.55
C HIS A 304 -17.38 0.09 -7.62
N THR A 305 -17.06 0.17 -6.33
CA THR A 305 -17.77 1.06 -5.39
C THR A 305 -17.60 2.51 -5.84
N PRO A 306 -18.71 3.26 -6.05
CA PRO A 306 -18.66 4.70 -6.35
C PRO A 306 -17.92 5.48 -5.26
N ILE A 307 -17.24 6.56 -5.64
CA ILE A 307 -16.48 7.39 -4.70
C ILE A 307 -16.58 8.88 -5.09
N THR A 308 -16.64 9.76 -4.09
CA THR A 308 -16.70 11.22 -4.28
C THR A 308 -15.50 11.92 -3.63
N SER A 309 -15.23 13.17 -4.01
CA SER A 309 -14.18 13.98 -3.36
C SER A 309 -14.41 14.13 -1.85
N THR A 310 -15.64 14.37 -1.43
CA THR A 310 -16.02 14.46 -0.01
C THR A 310 -15.69 13.17 0.74
N GLU A 311 -16.11 12.03 0.20
CA GLU A 311 -15.91 10.74 0.84
C GLU A 311 -14.42 10.36 0.96
N ILE A 312 -13.61 10.75 -0.02
CA ILE A 312 -12.15 10.56 0.04
C ILE A 312 -11.55 11.35 1.20
N TYR A 313 -11.93 12.63 1.37
CA TYR A 313 -11.45 13.46 2.47
C TYR A 313 -11.88 12.88 3.81
N GLU A 314 -13.16 12.53 3.95
CA GLU A 314 -13.74 11.97 5.17
C GLU A 314 -13.08 10.64 5.56
N TYR A 315 -12.87 9.73 4.60
CA TYR A 315 -12.15 8.48 4.82
C TYR A 315 -10.72 8.75 5.29
N SER A 316 -10.04 9.74 4.69
CA SER A 316 -8.66 10.08 5.02
C SER A 316 -8.51 10.61 6.45
N GLU A 317 -9.48 11.40 6.92
CA GLU A 317 -9.50 11.88 8.31
C GLU A 317 -9.74 10.75 9.29
N ARG A 318 -10.82 9.98 9.13
CA ARG A 318 -11.24 8.97 10.14
C ARG A 318 -10.33 7.74 10.19
N ASN A 319 -9.65 7.41 9.09
CA ASN A 319 -8.67 6.32 9.07
C ASN A 319 -7.23 6.81 9.30
N HIS A 320 -7.06 8.07 9.73
CA HIS A 320 -5.75 8.70 9.96
C HIS A 320 -4.79 8.60 8.76
N ALA A 321 -5.31 8.59 7.53
CA ALA A 321 -4.50 8.47 6.31
C ALA A 321 -3.62 9.70 6.05
N PHE A 322 -3.90 10.82 6.72
CA PHE A 322 -3.00 11.97 6.77
C PHE A 322 -1.78 11.77 7.67
N SER A 323 -1.66 10.63 8.34
CA SER A 323 -0.56 10.32 9.24
C SER A 323 0.29 9.16 8.74
N SER A 324 1.57 9.18 9.06
CA SER A 324 2.52 8.10 8.81
C SER A 324 3.29 7.75 10.08
N GLU A 325 4.24 6.82 9.97
CA GLU A 325 5.17 6.47 11.04
C GLU A 325 6.00 7.67 11.52
N HIS A 326 6.38 8.57 10.61
CA HIS A 326 7.36 9.63 10.91
C HIS A 326 6.78 11.05 10.81
N GLY A 327 5.59 11.26 10.26
CA GLY A 327 5.08 12.60 10.00
C GLY A 327 3.63 12.63 9.60
N VAL A 328 3.07 13.84 9.56
CA VAL A 328 1.71 14.10 9.07
C VAL A 328 1.73 14.87 7.75
N CYS A 329 0.64 14.77 7.00
CA CYS A 329 0.42 15.48 5.75
C CYS A 329 0.48 17.00 6.00
N ALA A 330 1.26 17.70 5.18
CA ALA A 330 1.43 19.15 5.27
C ALA A 330 0.36 19.94 4.48
N GLY A 331 -0.44 19.29 3.62
CA GLY A 331 -1.36 19.99 2.71
C GLY A 331 -2.55 20.63 3.46
N PRO A 332 -2.77 21.96 3.42
CA PRO A 332 -3.94 22.56 4.06
C PRO A 332 -5.25 22.11 3.40
N LYS A 333 -6.36 22.07 4.15
CA LYS A 333 -7.65 21.60 3.64
C LYS A 333 -8.06 22.25 2.30
N PRO A 334 -7.97 23.58 2.10
CA PRO A 334 -8.31 24.19 0.81
C PRO A 334 -7.52 23.65 -0.38
N MET A 335 -6.24 23.31 -0.20
CA MET A 335 -5.44 22.70 -1.28
C MET A 335 -5.83 21.24 -1.51
N ILE A 336 -6.18 20.50 -0.46
CA ILE A 336 -6.70 19.13 -0.60
C ILE A 336 -8.03 19.16 -1.37
N ASP A 337 -8.95 20.04 -0.97
CA ASP A 337 -10.25 20.19 -1.62
C ASP A 337 -10.09 20.59 -3.10
N GLU A 338 -9.19 21.55 -3.40
CA GLU A 338 -8.91 21.95 -4.78
C GLU A 338 -8.31 20.81 -5.62
N PHE A 339 -7.35 20.05 -5.07
CA PHE A 339 -6.80 18.86 -5.74
C PHE A 339 -7.88 17.81 -6.02
N LEU A 340 -8.74 17.53 -5.04
CA LEU A 340 -9.82 16.56 -5.18
C LEU A 340 -10.87 17.03 -6.20
N ASN A 341 -11.19 18.32 -6.25
CA ASN A 341 -12.09 18.89 -7.24
C ASN A 341 -11.49 18.82 -8.66
N VAL A 342 -10.20 19.05 -8.83
CA VAL A 342 -9.53 18.89 -10.14
C VAL A 342 -9.54 17.42 -10.57
N ILE A 343 -9.11 16.50 -9.70
CA ILE A 343 -8.89 15.10 -10.07
C ILE A 343 -10.21 14.30 -10.22
N VAL A 344 -11.18 14.53 -9.33
CA VAL A 344 -12.47 13.84 -9.32
C VAL A 344 -13.48 14.61 -10.17
N ASN A 345 -13.77 15.87 -9.81
CA ASN A 345 -14.85 16.63 -10.44
C ASN A 345 -14.44 17.23 -11.80
N GLY A 346 -13.15 17.37 -12.07
CA GLY A 346 -12.66 18.00 -13.30
C GLY A 346 -12.83 19.51 -13.29
N GLU A 347 -12.95 20.11 -12.11
CA GLU A 347 -13.11 21.55 -11.97
C GLU A 347 -11.75 22.24 -12.19
N PRO A 348 -11.64 23.20 -13.12
CA PRO A 348 -10.42 23.97 -13.27
C PRO A 348 -10.20 24.87 -12.05
N ILE A 349 -8.93 25.08 -11.70
CA ILE A 349 -8.57 26.08 -10.70
C ILE A 349 -8.92 27.49 -11.18
N LYS A 350 -8.98 28.43 -10.24
CA LYS A 350 -9.12 29.84 -10.57
C LYS A 350 -7.96 30.29 -11.47
N ASP A 351 -8.28 31.04 -12.51
CA ASP A 351 -7.33 31.60 -13.49
C ASP A 351 -6.51 30.54 -14.27
N ALA A 352 -7.02 29.30 -14.38
CA ALA A 352 -6.34 28.19 -15.08
C ALA A 352 -5.90 28.54 -16.52
N GLU A 353 -6.70 29.32 -17.26
CA GLU A 353 -6.41 29.74 -18.63
C GLU A 353 -5.17 30.65 -18.75
N ALA A 354 -4.79 31.34 -17.67
CA ALA A 354 -3.63 32.23 -17.63
C ALA A 354 -2.34 31.52 -17.22
N VAL A 355 -2.41 30.25 -16.80
CA VAL A 355 -1.25 29.48 -16.35
C VAL A 355 -0.43 29.04 -17.56
N ILE A 356 0.80 29.53 -17.65
CA ILE A 356 1.78 29.07 -18.64
C ILE A 356 2.56 27.92 -18.04
N LEU A 357 2.53 26.76 -18.71
CA LEU A 357 3.30 25.60 -18.30
C LEU A 357 4.77 25.74 -18.71
N ASP A 358 5.67 25.39 -17.80
CA ASP A 358 7.09 25.33 -18.10
C ASP A 358 7.37 24.28 -19.18
N PRO A 359 8.39 24.48 -20.04
CA PRO A 359 8.64 23.60 -21.19
C PRO A 359 8.80 22.13 -20.80
N GLN A 360 9.42 21.82 -19.65
CA GLN A 360 9.58 20.44 -19.18
C GLN A 360 8.24 19.81 -18.77
N VAL A 361 7.32 20.59 -18.19
CA VAL A 361 5.97 20.13 -17.85
C VAL A 361 5.18 19.89 -19.13
N GLN A 362 5.26 20.79 -20.10
CA GLN A 362 4.61 20.61 -21.41
C GLN A 362 5.15 19.34 -22.13
N ILE A 363 6.46 19.12 -22.14
CA ILE A 363 7.06 17.89 -22.70
C ILE A 363 6.50 16.63 -22.02
N ALA A 364 6.27 16.67 -20.71
CA ALA A 364 5.66 15.55 -20.00
C ALA A 364 4.23 15.27 -20.51
N LEU A 365 3.44 16.33 -20.71
CA LEU A 365 2.08 16.25 -21.22
C LEU A 365 2.03 15.76 -22.67
N ASP A 366 2.96 16.22 -23.51
CA ASP A 366 3.10 15.76 -24.90
C ASP A 366 3.44 14.25 -24.99
N ASN A 367 3.96 13.67 -23.89
CA ASN A 367 4.29 12.25 -23.76
C ASN A 367 3.29 11.47 -22.89
N ILE A 368 2.07 11.99 -22.66
CA ILE A 368 1.05 11.30 -21.84
C ILE A 368 0.72 9.91 -22.36
N ASN A 369 0.52 9.74 -23.68
CA ASN A 369 0.11 8.45 -24.23
C ASN A 369 1.12 7.32 -23.96
N PRO A 370 2.42 7.45 -24.30
CA PRO A 370 3.40 6.43 -23.93
C PRO A 370 3.58 6.32 -22.41
N ALA A 371 3.42 7.40 -21.63
CA ALA A 371 3.43 7.29 -20.18
C ALA A 371 2.24 6.49 -19.62
N PHE A 372 1.06 6.60 -20.23
CA PHE A 372 -0.11 5.80 -19.86
C PHE A 372 0.08 4.34 -20.23
N GLU A 373 0.62 4.03 -21.40
CA GLU A 373 0.97 2.64 -21.75
C GLU A 373 1.98 2.06 -20.75
N TYR A 374 3.00 2.83 -20.37
CA TYR A 374 3.97 2.43 -19.35
C TYR A 374 3.28 2.16 -18.00
N GLY A 375 2.41 3.07 -17.56
CA GLY A 375 1.64 2.93 -16.33
C GLY A 375 0.72 1.69 -16.35
N LEU A 376 -0.01 1.46 -17.45
CA LEU A 376 -0.92 0.32 -17.59
C LEU A 376 -0.18 -1.02 -17.60
N TYR A 377 0.90 -1.15 -18.39
CA TYR A 377 1.71 -2.37 -18.37
C TYR A 377 2.40 -2.59 -17.03
N GLY A 378 2.93 -1.53 -16.40
CA GLY A 378 3.57 -1.62 -15.09
C GLY A 378 2.59 -2.01 -13.98
N HIS A 379 1.35 -1.51 -14.05
CA HIS A 379 0.31 -1.84 -13.09
C HIS A 379 -0.25 -3.25 -13.31
N MET A 380 -0.36 -3.69 -14.57
CA MET A 380 -0.69 -5.07 -14.95
C MET A 380 0.38 -6.07 -14.46
N ALA A 381 1.67 -5.73 -14.63
CA ALA A 381 2.78 -6.51 -14.11
C ALA A 381 2.72 -6.63 -12.57
N HIS A 382 2.49 -5.51 -11.87
CA HIS A 382 2.34 -5.46 -10.42
C HIS A 382 1.24 -6.41 -9.92
N VAL A 383 0.00 -6.30 -10.40
CA VAL A 383 -1.09 -7.15 -9.89
C VAL A 383 -0.94 -8.62 -10.28
N THR A 384 -0.30 -8.89 -11.41
CA THR A 384 0.00 -10.26 -11.84
C THR A 384 1.02 -10.90 -10.90
N VAL A 385 2.17 -10.25 -10.65
CA VAL A 385 3.20 -10.78 -9.75
C VAL A 385 2.67 -10.91 -8.32
N PHE A 386 1.98 -9.89 -7.80
CA PHE A 386 1.48 -9.90 -6.43
C PHE A 386 0.33 -10.89 -6.19
N SER A 387 -0.25 -11.47 -7.25
CA SER A 387 -1.18 -12.60 -7.13
C SER A 387 -0.49 -13.87 -6.59
N ILE A 388 0.85 -13.91 -6.55
CA ILE A 388 1.59 -15.01 -5.91
C ILE A 388 1.30 -15.09 -4.40
N TRP A 389 1.01 -13.98 -3.72
CA TRP A 389 0.83 -13.98 -2.26
C TRP A 389 -0.46 -14.70 -1.83
N PRO A 390 -1.66 -14.40 -2.38
CA PRO A 390 -2.85 -15.22 -2.15
C PRO A 390 -2.65 -16.70 -2.52
N VAL A 391 -1.90 -17.00 -3.58
CA VAL A 391 -1.61 -18.39 -4.00
C VAL A 391 -0.74 -19.08 -2.94
N MET A 392 0.39 -18.48 -2.57
CA MET A 392 1.34 -19.02 -1.59
C MET A 392 0.70 -19.22 -0.21
N THR A 393 -0.11 -18.26 0.25
CA THR A 393 -0.78 -18.35 1.56
C THR A 393 -1.80 -19.49 1.62
N ARG A 394 -2.58 -19.72 0.56
CA ARG A 394 -3.43 -20.92 0.44
C ARG A 394 -2.62 -22.21 0.39
N THR A 395 -1.47 -22.19 -0.30
CA THR A 395 -0.57 -23.35 -0.31
C THR A 395 -0.06 -23.67 1.09
N TYR A 396 0.32 -22.68 1.89
CA TYR A 396 0.73 -22.90 3.28
C TYR A 396 -0.37 -23.55 4.14
N GLU A 397 -1.61 -23.07 4.04
CA GLU A 397 -2.74 -23.68 4.77
C GLU A 397 -3.03 -25.12 4.32
N GLN A 398 -3.03 -25.38 3.02
CA GLN A 398 -3.21 -26.74 2.50
C GLN A 398 -2.06 -27.67 2.93
N LEU A 399 -0.82 -27.20 2.91
CA LEU A 399 0.33 -27.96 3.41
C LEU A 399 0.18 -28.27 4.90
N TRP A 400 -0.27 -27.29 5.71
CA TRP A 400 -0.55 -27.50 7.12
C TRP A 400 -1.59 -28.61 7.34
N GLU A 401 -2.74 -28.56 6.67
CA GLU A 401 -3.79 -29.58 6.78
C GLU A 401 -3.29 -30.99 6.38
N ILE A 402 -2.50 -31.07 5.31
CA ILE A 402 -1.90 -32.33 4.85
C ILE A 402 -0.94 -32.90 5.89
N ILE A 403 -0.07 -32.08 6.48
CA ILE A 403 0.94 -32.54 7.44
C ILE A 403 0.32 -32.79 8.83
N GLU A 404 -0.70 -32.05 9.23
CA GLU A 404 -1.44 -32.24 10.49
C GLU A 404 -2.20 -33.58 10.48
N SER A 405 -2.85 -33.90 9.35
CA SER A 405 -3.57 -35.18 9.18
C SER A 405 -2.67 -36.39 8.93
N TRP A 406 -1.35 -36.18 8.77
CA TRP A 406 -0.39 -37.24 8.49
C TRP A 406 -0.20 -38.18 9.71
N PRO A 407 -0.33 -39.51 9.55
CA PRO A 407 -0.21 -40.48 10.65
C PRO A 407 1.08 -40.40 11.49
N ALA A 408 0.99 -40.83 12.75
CA ALA A 408 1.96 -40.56 13.84
C ALA A 408 3.43 -40.99 13.62
N ASN A 409 3.74 -41.87 12.66
CA ASN A 409 5.12 -42.25 12.34
C ASN A 409 5.77 -41.24 11.37
N LYS A 410 5.87 -39.97 11.79
CA LYS A 410 6.55 -38.92 11.02
C LYS A 410 8.06 -39.16 11.04
N THR A 411 8.70 -39.10 9.87
CA THR A 411 10.16 -39.01 9.80
C THR A 411 10.63 -37.69 10.41
N ASP A 412 11.91 -37.59 10.79
CA ASP A 412 12.48 -36.34 11.31
C ASP A 412 12.22 -35.16 10.37
N THR A 413 12.37 -35.37 9.05
CA THR A 413 12.05 -34.36 8.03
C THR A 413 10.60 -33.90 8.10
N LEU A 414 9.63 -34.81 8.25
CA LEU A 414 8.21 -34.44 8.37
C LEU A 414 7.89 -33.78 9.70
N ALA A 415 8.58 -34.16 10.79
CA ALA A 415 8.45 -33.50 12.08
C ALA A 415 8.98 -32.05 12.04
N THR A 416 10.15 -31.83 11.43
CA THR A 416 10.71 -30.49 11.21
C THR A 416 9.80 -29.65 10.30
N PHE A 417 9.29 -30.24 9.22
CA PHE A 417 8.37 -29.53 8.32
C PHE A 417 7.08 -29.12 9.04
N HIS A 418 6.51 -30.01 9.86
CA HIS A 418 5.34 -29.69 10.67
C HIS A 418 5.61 -28.51 11.63
N GLN A 419 6.73 -28.52 12.36
CA GLN A 419 7.10 -27.42 13.26
C GLN A 419 7.26 -26.11 12.49
N HIS A 420 7.92 -26.14 11.33
CA HIS A 420 8.07 -24.96 10.48
C HIS A 420 6.72 -24.42 10.02
N LEU A 421 5.84 -25.28 9.48
CA LEU A 421 4.49 -24.87 9.06
C LEU A 421 3.68 -24.30 10.22
N GLN A 422 3.80 -24.84 11.42
CA GLN A 422 3.13 -24.30 12.61
C GLN A 422 3.49 -22.82 12.85
N THR A 423 4.79 -22.50 12.78
CA THR A 423 5.28 -21.12 12.88
C THR A 423 4.76 -20.25 11.74
N GLN A 424 4.83 -20.73 10.50
CA GLN A 424 4.37 -19.97 9.33
C GLN A 424 2.86 -19.71 9.35
N ILE A 425 2.04 -20.68 9.79
CA ILE A 425 0.59 -20.50 9.96
C ILE A 425 0.27 -19.51 11.08
N HIS A 426 1.04 -19.51 12.16
CA HIS A 426 0.90 -18.51 13.21
C HIS A 426 1.19 -17.09 12.66
N ILE A 427 2.26 -16.92 11.89
CA ILE A 427 2.60 -15.65 11.23
C ILE A 427 1.49 -15.25 10.26
N LEU A 428 1.05 -16.17 9.39
CA LEU A 428 -0.06 -15.94 8.44
C LEU A 428 -1.29 -15.36 9.15
N LYS A 429 -1.71 -15.99 10.26
CA LYS A 429 -2.94 -15.63 10.98
C LYS A 429 -2.84 -14.36 11.80
N THR A 430 -1.64 -13.98 12.25
CA THR A 430 -1.47 -12.88 13.23
C THR A 430 -0.74 -11.65 12.70
N ARG A 431 -0.01 -11.78 11.58
CA ARG A 431 0.88 -10.73 11.06
C ARG A 431 0.63 -10.35 9.60
N THR A 432 -0.31 -10.99 8.91
CA THR A 432 -0.58 -10.73 7.49
C THR A 432 -2.03 -10.32 7.23
N TYR A 433 -2.26 -9.60 6.13
CA TYR A 433 -3.61 -9.31 5.60
C TYR A 433 -4.19 -10.48 4.78
N HIS A 434 -3.73 -11.70 5.04
CA HIS A 434 -4.14 -12.93 4.35
C HIS A 434 -4.62 -14.02 5.32
N ALA A 435 -4.98 -13.64 6.55
CA ALA A 435 -5.29 -14.55 7.64
C ALA A 435 -6.51 -15.46 7.39
N THR A 436 -7.45 -15.06 6.53
CA THR A 436 -8.67 -15.82 6.21
C THR A 436 -8.86 -15.95 4.70
N GLU A 437 -9.69 -16.92 4.28
CA GLU A 437 -9.99 -17.10 2.85
C GLU A 437 -10.74 -15.91 2.27
N ASP A 438 -11.64 -15.27 3.02
CA ASP A 438 -12.35 -14.08 2.56
C ASP A 438 -11.40 -12.93 2.23
N LEU A 439 -10.36 -12.73 3.04
CA LEU A 439 -9.34 -11.71 2.79
C LEU A 439 -8.51 -12.04 1.53
N ARG A 440 -8.13 -13.30 1.35
CA ARG A 440 -7.38 -13.74 0.15
C ARG A 440 -8.23 -13.64 -1.12
N ALA A 441 -9.49 -14.07 -1.05
CA ALA A 441 -10.44 -13.96 -2.14
C ALA A 441 -10.73 -12.51 -2.50
N ASN A 442 -10.87 -11.62 -1.50
CA ASN A 442 -11.04 -10.20 -1.74
C ASN A 442 -9.84 -9.60 -2.48
N ARG A 443 -8.61 -9.85 -2.00
CA ARG A 443 -7.39 -9.36 -2.66
C ARG A 443 -7.24 -9.91 -4.07
N GLN A 444 -7.59 -11.18 -4.31
CA GLN A 444 -7.60 -11.76 -5.65
C GLN A 444 -8.62 -11.09 -6.58
N ARG A 445 -9.82 -10.74 -6.10
CA ARG A 445 -10.79 -9.96 -6.88
C ARG A 445 -10.25 -8.58 -7.21
N GLY A 446 -9.69 -7.86 -6.23
CA GLY A 446 -9.08 -6.55 -6.46
C GLY A 446 -7.98 -6.57 -7.52
N TYR A 447 -7.07 -7.56 -7.49
CA TYR A 447 -6.07 -7.73 -8.54
C TYR A 447 -6.68 -8.06 -9.91
N SER A 448 -7.71 -8.89 -9.96
CA SER A 448 -8.38 -9.23 -11.21
C SER A 448 -9.11 -8.03 -11.83
N ASP A 449 -9.78 -7.22 -11.01
CA ASP A 449 -10.49 -6.02 -11.47
C ASP A 449 -9.52 -4.99 -12.06
N ILE A 450 -8.41 -4.77 -11.36
CA ILE A 450 -7.32 -3.90 -11.81
C ILE A 450 -6.67 -4.43 -13.11
N TYR A 451 -6.40 -5.73 -13.19
CA TYR A 451 -5.84 -6.36 -14.38
C TYR A 451 -6.76 -6.15 -15.59
N ASN A 452 -8.05 -6.42 -15.42
CA ASN A 452 -9.06 -6.21 -16.47
C ASN A 452 -9.13 -4.75 -16.91
N TYR A 453 -9.04 -3.82 -15.96
CA TYR A 453 -8.95 -2.40 -16.27
C TYR A 453 -7.73 -2.07 -17.14
N CYS A 454 -6.56 -2.64 -16.83
CA CYS A 454 -5.35 -2.44 -17.63
C CYS A 454 -5.49 -3.00 -19.05
N VAL A 455 -6.09 -4.18 -19.19
CA VAL A 455 -6.40 -4.84 -20.47
C VAL A 455 -7.27 -3.97 -21.36
N ILE A 456 -8.37 -3.44 -20.81
CA ILE A 456 -9.29 -2.52 -21.48
C ILE A 456 -8.49 -1.29 -21.95
N GLY A 457 -7.71 -0.72 -21.04
CA GLY A 457 -6.87 0.43 -21.32
C GLY A 457 -5.94 0.21 -22.49
N LEU A 458 -5.27 -0.93 -22.53
CA LEU A 458 -4.31 -1.30 -23.57
C LEU A 458 -4.97 -1.78 -24.87
N GLY A 459 -6.30 -1.89 -24.93
CA GLY A 459 -7.01 -2.41 -26.09
C GLY A 459 -6.76 -3.90 -26.35
N LEU A 460 -6.55 -4.68 -25.28
CA LEU A 460 -6.21 -6.11 -25.34
C LEU A 460 -7.41 -7.04 -25.12
N GLU A 461 -8.64 -6.52 -25.22
CA GLU A 461 -9.89 -7.17 -24.78
C GLU A 461 -10.30 -8.43 -25.58
N HIS A 462 -9.67 -8.73 -26.71
CA HIS A 462 -10.07 -9.84 -27.56
C HIS A 462 -9.86 -11.20 -26.86
N GLU A 463 -10.98 -11.82 -26.45
CA GLU A 463 -11.08 -13.16 -25.85
C GLU A 463 -10.21 -13.39 -24.59
N GLN A 464 -9.89 -12.32 -23.85
CA GLN A 464 -9.07 -12.48 -22.64
C GLN A 464 -9.88 -13.01 -21.46
N LYS A 465 -9.35 -14.10 -20.90
CA LYS A 465 -9.79 -14.67 -19.62
C LYS A 465 -9.43 -13.72 -18.47
N SER A 466 -10.17 -13.78 -17.37
CA SER A 466 -9.81 -13.06 -16.14
C SER A 466 -8.41 -13.46 -15.64
N LEU A 467 -7.76 -12.59 -14.86
CA LEU A 467 -6.44 -12.91 -14.26
C LEU A 467 -6.48 -14.25 -13.51
N THR A 468 -7.53 -14.49 -12.73
CA THR A 468 -7.73 -15.73 -11.98
C THR A 468 -7.73 -16.97 -12.88
N GLU A 469 -8.41 -16.90 -14.02
CA GLU A 469 -8.47 -18.01 -14.99
C GLU A 469 -7.14 -18.20 -15.72
N GLN A 470 -6.41 -17.11 -16.00
CA GLN A 470 -5.11 -17.17 -16.67
C GLN A 470 -4.03 -17.79 -15.79
N ILE A 471 -4.07 -17.56 -14.48
CA ILE A 471 -3.10 -18.10 -13.52
C ILE A 471 -3.54 -19.43 -12.89
N ALA A 472 -4.66 -20.01 -13.32
CA ALA A 472 -5.11 -21.30 -12.84
C ALA A 472 -4.07 -22.40 -13.18
N PRO A 473 -3.87 -23.41 -12.30
CA PRO A 473 -2.86 -24.44 -12.54
C PRO A 473 -3.27 -25.33 -13.71
N VAL A 474 -2.46 -25.35 -14.77
CA VAL A 474 -2.69 -26.22 -15.95
C VAL A 474 -1.53 -27.21 -16.12
N MET A 475 -1.81 -28.49 -15.89
CA MET A 475 -0.84 -29.56 -16.09
C MET A 475 -0.65 -29.83 -17.60
N GLN A 476 0.60 -29.79 -18.06
CA GLN A 476 0.99 -30.10 -19.43
C GLN A 476 1.88 -31.35 -19.47
N THR A 477 2.10 -31.90 -20.67
CA THR A 477 2.94 -33.10 -20.85
C THR A 477 4.35 -32.93 -20.25
N ARG A 478 4.96 -31.76 -20.42
CA ARG A 478 6.30 -31.46 -19.88
C ARG A 478 6.36 -31.51 -18.34
N HIS A 479 5.26 -31.15 -17.66
CA HIS A 479 5.18 -31.13 -16.20
C HIS A 479 5.09 -32.54 -15.59
N LYS A 480 4.73 -33.58 -16.38
CA LYS A 480 4.71 -34.98 -15.90
C LYS A 480 6.10 -35.46 -15.47
N ARG A 481 7.17 -34.98 -16.14
CA ARG A 481 8.55 -35.30 -15.76
C ARG A 481 8.90 -34.71 -14.39
N VAL A 482 8.57 -33.44 -14.19
CA VAL A 482 8.78 -32.71 -12.93
C VAL A 482 8.05 -33.39 -11.78
N LEU A 483 6.76 -33.71 -11.97
CA LEU A 483 5.96 -34.42 -10.97
C LEU A 483 6.55 -35.80 -10.63
N LYS A 484 7.04 -36.54 -11.63
CA LYS A 484 7.70 -37.84 -11.39
C LYS A 484 8.97 -37.67 -10.57
N GLN A 485 9.79 -36.67 -10.88
CA GLN A 485 11.03 -36.39 -10.15
C GLN A 485 10.74 -35.95 -8.70
N LEU A 486 9.81 -35.02 -8.50
CA LEU A 486 9.39 -34.57 -7.18
C LEU A 486 8.86 -35.74 -6.34
N ARG A 487 8.03 -36.62 -6.94
CA ARG A 487 7.53 -37.83 -6.29
C ARG A 487 8.66 -38.71 -5.77
N THR A 488 9.65 -39.02 -6.61
CA THR A 488 10.79 -39.86 -6.21
C THR A 488 11.56 -39.25 -5.04
N ILE A 489 11.79 -37.94 -5.08
CA ILE A 489 12.52 -37.22 -4.03
C ILE A 489 11.73 -37.23 -2.72
N LEU A 490 10.46 -36.81 -2.74
CA LEU A 490 9.64 -36.74 -1.53
C LEU A 490 9.39 -38.13 -0.92
N GLN A 491 9.18 -39.17 -1.74
CA GLN A 491 9.09 -40.54 -1.25
C GLN A 491 10.36 -40.97 -0.51
N ARG A 492 11.54 -40.60 -1.00
CA ARG A 492 12.81 -40.86 -0.31
C ARG A 492 12.93 -40.07 1.00
N LYS A 493 12.70 -38.75 0.96
CA LYS A 493 12.85 -37.86 2.11
C LYS A 493 11.84 -38.14 3.23
N CYS A 494 10.65 -38.62 2.87
CA CYS A 494 9.61 -39.00 3.82
C CYS A 494 9.65 -40.49 4.22
N GLY A 495 10.66 -41.26 3.80
CA GLY A 495 10.82 -42.66 4.21
C GLY A 495 9.80 -43.64 3.60
N MET A 496 9.24 -43.32 2.43
CA MET A 496 8.12 -44.04 1.78
C MET A 496 8.48 -44.69 0.43
N LEU A 497 9.75 -44.99 0.17
CA LEU A 497 10.22 -45.55 -1.10
C LEU A 497 9.53 -46.86 -1.51
N HIS A 498 9.02 -47.64 -0.54
CA HIS A 498 8.42 -48.95 -0.78
C HIS A 498 6.89 -48.96 -0.69
N THR A 499 6.25 -47.80 -0.54
CA THR A 499 4.78 -47.68 -0.45
C THR A 499 4.23 -47.05 -1.72
N PRO A 500 4.03 -47.82 -2.81
CA PRO A 500 3.44 -47.31 -4.03
C PRO A 500 2.01 -46.83 -3.73
N LYS A 501 1.75 -45.53 -3.92
CA LYS A 501 0.47 -44.83 -3.70
C LYS A 501 0.13 -44.54 -2.22
N ASN A 502 1.05 -43.93 -1.48
CA ASN A 502 0.68 -43.25 -0.24
C ASN A 502 -0.17 -42.00 -0.55
N ARG A 503 -1.39 -41.94 0.00
CA ARG A 503 -2.36 -40.85 -0.24
C ARG A 503 -1.82 -39.48 0.20
N ASP A 504 -1.13 -39.42 1.32
CA ASP A 504 -0.63 -38.17 1.91
C ASP A 504 0.50 -37.58 1.05
N ILE A 505 1.39 -38.43 0.51
CA ILE A 505 2.40 -38.04 -0.47
C ILE A 505 1.75 -37.51 -1.75
N GLU A 506 0.70 -38.15 -2.27
CA GLU A 506 0.01 -37.66 -3.48
C GLU A 506 -0.73 -36.34 -3.25
N ASN A 507 -1.29 -36.13 -2.05
CA ASN A 507 -1.87 -34.84 -1.64
C ASN A 507 -0.79 -33.75 -1.59
N LEU A 508 0.35 -34.03 -0.94
CA LEU A 508 1.49 -33.11 -0.86
C LEU A 508 2.02 -32.76 -2.26
N LEU A 509 2.20 -33.76 -3.12
CA LEU A 509 2.64 -33.57 -4.51
C LEU A 509 1.65 -32.71 -5.30
N THR A 510 0.36 -32.94 -5.15
CA THR A 510 -0.68 -32.17 -5.83
C THR A 510 -0.67 -30.71 -5.37
N CYS A 511 -0.59 -30.48 -4.06
CA CYS A 511 -0.52 -29.14 -3.48
C CYS A 511 0.71 -28.36 -4.00
N LEU A 512 1.90 -28.97 -3.94
CA LEU A 512 3.14 -28.34 -4.41
C LEU A 512 3.14 -28.11 -5.93
N MET A 513 2.71 -29.10 -6.73
CA MET A 513 2.63 -28.93 -8.17
C MET A 513 1.62 -27.86 -8.58
N ASN A 514 0.48 -27.75 -7.90
CA ASN A 514 -0.47 -26.67 -8.17
C ASN A 514 0.20 -25.31 -7.94
N TYR A 515 0.89 -25.13 -6.82
CA TYR A 515 1.66 -23.91 -6.57
C TYR A 515 2.68 -23.63 -7.68
N PHE A 516 3.49 -24.61 -8.09
CA PHE A 516 4.50 -24.40 -9.14
C PHE A 516 3.89 -24.03 -10.49
N LEU A 517 2.75 -24.63 -10.85
CA LEU A 517 2.05 -24.35 -12.09
C LEU A 517 1.45 -22.94 -12.09
N GLN A 518 0.86 -22.51 -10.97
CA GLN A 518 0.32 -21.15 -10.83
C GLN A 518 1.45 -20.11 -10.84
N ALA A 519 2.54 -20.37 -10.12
CA ALA A 519 3.73 -19.52 -10.13
C ALA A 519 4.30 -19.35 -11.55
N GLN A 520 4.44 -20.45 -12.31
CA GLN A 520 4.88 -20.37 -13.70
C GLN A 520 3.91 -19.55 -14.57
N ALA A 521 2.59 -19.71 -14.40
CA ALA A 521 1.59 -18.94 -15.15
C ALA A 521 1.67 -17.43 -14.83
N ILE A 522 1.86 -17.09 -13.56
CA ILE A 522 2.10 -15.72 -13.09
C ILE A 522 3.34 -15.14 -13.78
N LEU A 523 4.47 -15.86 -13.77
CA LEU A 523 5.70 -15.39 -14.41
C LEU A 523 5.54 -15.15 -15.91
N ARG A 524 4.86 -16.06 -16.61
CA ARG A 524 4.62 -15.90 -18.05
C ARG A 524 3.88 -14.60 -18.35
N LEU A 525 2.77 -14.36 -17.66
CA LEU A 525 1.93 -13.18 -17.88
C LEU A 525 2.63 -11.88 -17.44
N ALA A 526 3.37 -11.93 -16.34
CA ALA A 526 4.16 -10.81 -15.85
C ALA A 526 5.29 -10.43 -16.82
N GLU A 527 6.05 -11.43 -17.32
CA GLU A 527 7.13 -11.20 -18.28
C GLU A 527 6.60 -10.66 -19.62
N GLU A 528 5.42 -11.06 -20.07
CA GLU A 528 4.79 -10.47 -21.27
C GLU A 528 4.56 -8.97 -21.10
N SER A 529 4.03 -8.55 -19.94
CA SER A 529 3.85 -7.14 -19.59
C SER A 529 5.19 -6.40 -19.50
N GLN A 530 6.19 -7.01 -18.88
CA GLN A 530 7.54 -6.45 -18.76
C GLN A 530 8.24 -6.30 -20.11
N MET A 531 8.07 -7.25 -21.03
CA MET A 531 8.60 -7.15 -22.38
C MET A 531 8.01 -5.96 -23.14
N ALA A 532 6.72 -5.68 -22.96
CA ALA A 532 6.08 -4.49 -23.53
C ALA A 532 6.67 -3.19 -22.91
N ILE A 533 6.90 -3.17 -21.59
CA ILE A 533 7.59 -2.06 -20.91
C ILE A 533 8.98 -1.84 -21.48
N ASN A 534 9.79 -2.90 -21.61
CA ASN A 534 11.16 -2.80 -22.12
C ASN A 534 11.18 -2.24 -23.54
N LYS A 535 10.27 -2.69 -24.40
CA LYS A 535 10.11 -2.16 -25.76
C LYS A 535 9.77 -0.67 -25.75
N LEU A 536 8.80 -0.27 -24.91
CA LEU A 536 8.35 1.11 -24.79
C LEU A 536 9.44 2.05 -24.26
N LEU A 537 10.23 1.58 -23.31
CA LEU A 537 11.34 2.32 -22.72
C LEU A 537 12.64 2.26 -23.54
N GLY A 538 12.72 1.36 -24.53
CA GLY A 538 13.95 1.12 -25.29
C GLY A 538 15.04 0.44 -24.47
N ARG A 539 14.68 -0.42 -23.51
CA ARG A 539 15.60 -1.26 -22.74
C ARG A 539 16.01 -2.50 -23.56
N PRO A 540 17.23 -3.03 -23.37
CA PRO A 540 17.62 -4.29 -23.99
C PRO A 540 16.77 -5.46 -23.49
N SER A 541 16.86 -6.60 -24.16
CA SER A 541 16.33 -7.85 -23.62
C SER A 541 17.13 -8.28 -22.39
N PRO A 542 16.48 -8.92 -21.40
CA PRO A 542 17.17 -9.40 -20.21
C PRO A 542 18.27 -10.40 -20.58
N LEU A 543 19.38 -10.35 -19.85
CA LEU A 543 20.52 -11.25 -20.03
C LEU A 543 20.32 -12.61 -19.35
N HIS A 544 19.47 -12.65 -18.33
CA HIS A 544 19.18 -13.84 -17.52
C HIS A 544 17.67 -14.08 -17.49
N ALA A 545 17.26 -15.34 -17.28
CA ALA A 545 15.85 -15.64 -17.06
C ALA A 545 15.42 -15.18 -15.65
N PHE A 546 14.18 -14.69 -15.52
CA PHE A 546 13.59 -14.33 -14.24
C PHE A 546 13.01 -15.58 -13.56
N ASP A 547 13.41 -15.83 -12.31
CA ASP A 547 12.93 -16.94 -11.51
C ASP A 547 11.85 -16.48 -10.51
N VAL A 548 10.96 -17.39 -10.11
CA VAL A 548 9.94 -17.10 -9.09
C VAL A 548 10.56 -16.56 -7.78
N ALA A 549 11.74 -17.03 -7.41
CA ALA A 549 12.45 -16.59 -6.22
C ALA A 549 12.89 -15.11 -6.32
N ASP A 550 13.00 -14.55 -7.53
CA ASP A 550 13.34 -13.14 -7.73
C ASP A 550 12.17 -12.21 -7.41
N ILE A 551 10.93 -12.72 -7.40
CA ILE A 551 9.78 -11.97 -6.86
C ILE A 551 10.01 -11.60 -5.39
N ASN A 552 10.71 -12.45 -4.63
CA ASN A 552 10.99 -12.21 -3.21
C ASN A 552 11.94 -11.01 -2.99
N ILE A 553 12.63 -10.51 -4.02
CA ILE A 553 13.44 -9.28 -3.93
C ILE A 553 12.57 -8.11 -3.42
N HIS A 554 11.30 -8.03 -3.83
CA HIS A 554 10.38 -6.98 -3.35
C HIS A 554 10.26 -7.00 -1.82
N ASN A 555 10.06 -8.19 -1.27
CA ASN A 555 9.98 -8.37 0.17
C ASN A 555 11.31 -8.02 0.81
N LEU A 556 12.43 -8.55 0.34
CA LEU A 556 13.76 -8.24 0.90
C LEU A 556 13.99 -6.72 0.99
N LEU A 557 13.62 -5.98 -0.06
CA LEU A 557 13.69 -4.51 -0.11
C LEU A 557 12.79 -3.79 0.91
N ASN A 558 11.69 -4.39 1.37
CA ASN A 558 10.85 -3.81 2.43
C ASN A 558 11.52 -3.83 3.83
N GLY A 559 12.63 -4.56 4.05
CA GLY A 559 13.37 -4.61 5.34
C GLY A 559 12.73 -5.28 6.59
N ASP A 560 11.41 -5.35 6.71
CA ASP A 560 10.65 -6.01 7.80
C ASP A 560 10.65 -7.57 7.76
N ALA A 561 11.78 -8.23 8.06
CA ALA A 561 11.89 -9.69 8.01
C ALA A 561 11.00 -10.44 9.02
N GLU A 562 10.73 -9.84 10.19
CA GLU A 562 10.00 -10.48 11.30
C GLU A 562 8.50 -10.65 11.05
N LYS A 563 7.92 -9.84 10.15
CA LYS A 563 6.48 -9.89 9.83
C LYS A 563 6.15 -10.70 8.58
N ARG A 564 7.11 -11.43 8.00
CA ARG A 564 6.94 -12.08 6.71
C ARG A 564 6.75 -13.58 6.81
N LEU A 565 5.84 -14.05 5.98
CA LEU A 565 5.77 -15.46 5.62
C LEU A 565 7.02 -15.82 4.80
N ALA A 566 7.70 -16.89 5.15
CA ALA A 566 8.86 -17.36 4.40
C ALA A 566 8.47 -17.69 2.95
N TYR A 567 9.35 -17.42 1.99
CA TYR A 567 9.07 -17.72 0.60
C TYR A 567 9.07 -19.24 0.39
N LEU A 568 8.00 -19.79 -0.19
CA LEU A 568 7.75 -21.23 -0.13
C LEU A 568 8.85 -22.07 -0.81
N THR A 569 9.44 -21.60 -1.90
CA THR A 569 10.55 -22.32 -2.57
C THR A 569 11.80 -22.37 -1.69
N ASP A 570 12.08 -21.32 -0.92
CA ASP A 570 13.22 -21.29 0.01
C ASP A 570 13.00 -22.29 1.15
N VAL A 571 11.78 -22.40 1.67
CA VAL A 571 11.40 -23.38 2.70
C VAL A 571 11.53 -24.82 2.19
N ILE A 572 11.08 -25.09 0.96
CA ILE A 572 11.21 -26.42 0.36
C ILE A 572 12.68 -26.76 0.13
N GLU A 573 13.49 -25.80 -0.29
CA GLU A 573 14.93 -26.00 -0.47
C GLU A 573 15.62 -26.31 0.86
N GLU A 574 15.35 -25.56 1.91
CA GLU A 574 15.93 -25.79 3.24
C GLU A 574 15.55 -27.17 3.80
N LEU A 575 14.27 -27.53 3.76
CA LEU A 575 13.76 -28.73 4.42
C LEU A 575 14.02 -30.03 3.65
N PHE A 576 13.92 -29.99 2.32
CA PHE A 576 14.05 -31.18 1.48
C PHE A 576 15.41 -31.24 0.76
N ASN A 577 16.23 -30.20 0.87
CA ASN A 577 17.52 -30.07 0.19
C ASN A 577 17.37 -30.19 -1.34
N ILE A 578 16.32 -29.55 -1.88
CA ILE A 578 16.04 -29.47 -3.30
C ILE A 578 15.85 -28.03 -3.76
N ARG A 579 16.58 -27.63 -4.78
CA ARG A 579 16.36 -26.33 -5.40
C ARG A 579 15.29 -26.45 -6.47
N ILE A 580 14.29 -25.57 -6.40
CA ILE A 580 13.20 -25.48 -7.36
C ILE A 580 13.36 -24.18 -8.12
N THR A 581 13.54 -24.30 -9.43
CA THR A 581 13.67 -23.16 -10.36
C THR A 581 12.41 -23.11 -11.19
N ILE A 582 11.70 -21.99 -11.15
CA ILE A 582 10.46 -21.78 -11.88
C ILE A 582 10.65 -20.51 -12.71
N ALA A 583 10.75 -20.71 -14.02
CA ALA A 583 10.75 -19.65 -15.02
C ALA A 583 9.46 -19.74 -15.86
N LYS A 584 9.18 -18.74 -16.70
CA LYS A 584 7.97 -18.73 -17.55
C LYS A 584 7.77 -19.98 -18.42
N ASP A 585 8.88 -20.61 -18.82
CA ASP A 585 8.91 -21.72 -19.78
C ASP A 585 9.29 -23.07 -19.17
N SER A 586 9.87 -23.10 -17.96
CA SER A 586 10.34 -24.32 -17.32
C SER A 586 10.06 -24.36 -15.81
N ILE A 587 9.92 -25.59 -15.29
CA ILE A 587 10.01 -25.89 -13.86
C ILE A 587 11.08 -26.97 -13.75
N GLU A 588 12.11 -26.70 -12.97
CA GLU A 588 13.25 -27.59 -12.77
C GLU A 588 13.43 -27.88 -11.29
N ILE A 589 13.76 -29.14 -10.98
CA ILE A 589 14.05 -29.58 -9.63
C ILE A 589 15.46 -30.15 -9.65
N THR A 590 16.32 -29.66 -8.77
CA THR A 590 17.69 -30.14 -8.62
C THR A 590 17.93 -30.54 -7.17
N GLU A 591 18.56 -31.69 -6.94
CA GLU A 591 18.98 -32.08 -5.60
C GLU A 591 20.35 -31.46 -5.30
N ASN A 592 20.44 -30.75 -4.19
CA ASN A 592 21.71 -30.17 -3.73
C ASN A 592 22.59 -31.34 -3.22
N SER A 593 23.49 -31.84 -4.05
CA SER A 593 24.41 -32.93 -3.66
C SER A 593 25.42 -32.37 -2.65
N GLU A 594 25.27 -32.73 -1.37
CA GLU A 594 26.20 -32.48 -0.25
C GLU A 594 26.99 -31.14 -0.27
N ILE A 595 26.31 -30.01 0.03
CA ILE A 595 26.96 -28.81 0.59
C ILE A 595 26.72 -28.77 2.11
N VAL A 596 26.96 -29.88 2.81
CA VAL A 596 26.76 -29.98 4.27
C VAL A 596 28.05 -29.68 5.06
N LEU A 597 29.21 -29.51 4.40
CA LEU A 597 30.49 -29.33 5.10
C LEU A 597 31.08 -27.91 5.12
N GLN A 598 30.51 -26.90 4.43
CA GLN A 598 31.10 -25.54 4.40
C GLN A 598 30.31 -24.44 5.12
N LYS A 599 28.99 -24.52 5.28
CA LYS A 599 28.24 -23.42 5.93
C LYS A 599 28.47 -23.30 7.45
N ASN A 600 28.99 -24.33 8.11
CA ASN A 600 29.33 -24.27 9.54
C ASN A 600 30.72 -23.65 9.84
N SER A 601 31.57 -23.37 8.83
CA SER A 601 32.85 -22.66 9.06
C SER A 601 32.72 -21.14 8.99
N ASP A 602 31.77 -20.63 8.23
CA ASP A 602 31.75 -19.20 7.87
C ASP A 602 30.90 -18.33 8.81
N HIS A 603 29.98 -18.94 9.58
CA HIS A 603 29.23 -18.25 10.63
C HIS A 603 30.01 -18.00 11.93
N LYS A 604 31.27 -18.45 12.04
CA LYS A 604 32.15 -18.17 13.19
C LYS A 604 33.21 -17.10 12.94
N LYS A 605 33.20 -16.42 11.78
CA LYS A 605 34.27 -15.46 11.45
C LYS A 605 33.87 -14.00 11.25
N ASN A 606 32.60 -13.63 11.28
CA ASN A 606 32.20 -12.22 11.21
C ASN A 606 31.03 -11.93 12.17
N PHE A 607 31.37 -11.67 13.43
CA PHE A 607 30.68 -10.75 14.33
C PHE A 607 31.75 -10.06 15.17
#